data_AF-A0A5C6XI86-F1
#
_entry.id   AF-A0A5C6XI86-F1
#
_cell.length_a   1.000
_cell.length_b   1.000
_cell.length_c   1.000
_cell.angle_alpha   90.00
_cell.angle_beta   90.00
_cell.angle_gamma   90.00
#
_symmetry.space_group_name_H-M   'P 1'
#
loop_
_entity.id
_entity.type
_entity.pdbx_description
1 polymer ?
#
loop_
_entity_poly.entity_id
_entity_poly.type
_entity_poly.pdbx_seq_one_letter_code
_entity_poly.pdbx_strand_id
1 'polypeptide(L)'
;MDIESYPKAFMSHSHQNAELVHKVAGLLRERGVNAWLDKWELSPGDSLVDKIFTDGISKSDLIVIFLSKASVQSNWVKEELDHAAVRRIQEKVRVIPVVIDRDIEIPPSLITLFRLSLFSDDDIDEVVGRIVDVAWGRSVDKPSLGPGPQMAPVSVSGMTDFGVQMGMLLIDKTERLNSDYQYVSVKVFEDVLGFSPDEINEGYYDLDSNDLVDTTKAFGIYPYRFGHIRPKVLLWHYLKSTKAFDYDLEKDLRVVAALVENEKFINGETIRAKTDLPPLRINHAVEYLSLNSLVEVDRWMGTSPFVFGRVRATIATRRFLNENVF
;
A
#
# COMPACT_ATOMS: atom_id res chain seq x y z
N MET A 1 33.80 10.65 26.02
CA MET A 1 32.83 11.08 25.00
C MET A 1 32.54 12.53 25.32
N ASP A 2 32.94 13.45 24.45
CA ASP A 2 32.86 14.89 24.75
C ASP A 2 31.41 15.36 24.78
N ILE A 3 31.05 16.16 25.78
CA ILE A 3 29.67 16.67 26.01
C ILE A 3 29.16 17.46 24.80
N GLU A 4 30.03 17.92 23.91
CA GLU A 4 29.68 18.63 22.67
C GLU A 4 28.97 17.76 21.63
N SER A 5 28.98 16.42 21.72
CA SER A 5 28.35 15.55 20.71
C SER A 5 26.88 15.21 20.98
N TYR A 6 26.30 15.68 22.08
CA TYR A 6 24.91 15.35 22.45
C TYR A 6 23.94 16.47 22.06
N PRO A 7 22.76 16.14 21.49
CA PRO A 7 21.72 17.12 21.22
C PRO A 7 21.35 17.90 22.48
N LYS A 8 21.23 19.21 22.33
CA LYS A 8 21.00 20.17 23.40
C LYS A 8 19.53 20.59 23.44
N ALA A 9 18.85 20.24 24.54
CA ALA A 9 17.43 20.49 24.73
C ALA A 9 17.16 21.54 25.81
N PHE A 10 16.59 22.67 25.41
CA PHE A 10 16.10 23.68 26.33
C PHE A 10 14.65 23.38 26.74
N MET A 11 14.38 23.30 28.04
CA MET A 11 13.07 22.92 28.59
C MET A 11 12.37 24.11 29.26
N SER A 12 11.49 24.77 28.53
CA SER A 12 10.73 25.93 29.00
C SER A 12 9.42 25.51 29.68
N HIS A 13 9.25 25.90 30.93
CA HIS A 13 8.08 25.52 31.73
C HIS A 13 7.75 26.57 32.81
N SER A 14 6.53 26.51 33.33
CA SER A 14 6.17 27.27 34.54
C SER A 14 6.79 26.60 35.77
N HIS A 15 7.20 27.38 36.77
CA HIS A 15 7.63 26.87 38.08
C HIS A 15 6.68 25.81 38.69
N GLN A 16 5.37 25.92 38.44
CA GLN A 16 4.38 24.97 38.96
C GLN A 16 4.53 23.56 38.36
N ASN A 17 5.23 23.43 37.25
CA ASN A 17 5.47 22.17 36.56
C ASN A 17 6.91 21.65 36.75
N ALA A 18 7.71 22.28 37.61
CA ALA A 18 9.13 21.96 37.76
C ALA A 18 9.37 20.48 38.07
N GLU A 19 8.65 19.89 39.02
CA GLU A 19 8.82 18.48 39.40
C GLU A 19 8.67 17.54 38.19
N LEU A 20 7.60 17.72 37.42
CA LEU A 20 7.32 16.91 36.24
C LEU A 20 8.39 17.10 35.16
N VAL A 21 8.78 18.34 34.91
CA VAL A 21 9.77 18.67 33.86
C VAL A 21 11.15 18.19 34.26
N HIS A 22 11.50 18.17 35.56
CA HIS A 22 12.71 17.54 36.08
C HIS A 22 12.74 16.04 35.82
N LYS A 23 11.62 15.32 36.01
CA LYS A 23 11.53 13.88 35.66
C LYS A 23 11.81 13.67 34.17
N VAL A 24 11.13 14.43 33.30
CA VAL A 24 11.32 14.36 31.85
C VAL A 24 12.77 14.69 31.46
N ALA A 25 13.37 15.72 32.06
CA ALA A 25 14.75 16.12 31.81
C ALA A 25 15.76 15.03 32.21
N GLY A 26 15.54 14.36 33.35
CA GLY A 26 16.35 13.23 33.80
C GLY A 26 16.37 12.12 32.76
N LEU A 27 15.19 11.69 32.31
CA LEU A 27 15.04 10.64 31.31
C LEU A 27 15.63 11.02 29.94
N LEU A 28 15.52 12.30 29.54
CA LEU A 28 16.18 12.79 28.33
C LEU A 28 17.70 12.67 28.43
N ARG A 29 18.29 13.04 29.58
CA ARG A 29 19.74 12.91 29.82
C ARG A 29 20.20 11.47 29.82
N GLU A 30 19.44 10.57 30.43
CA GLU A 30 19.70 9.12 30.39
C GLU A 30 19.68 8.57 28.95
N ARG A 31 18.84 9.14 28.08
CA ARG A 31 18.72 8.76 26.65
C ARG A 31 19.61 9.58 25.73
N GLY A 32 20.66 10.22 26.26
CA GLY A 32 21.66 10.92 25.45
C GLY A 32 21.16 12.21 24.83
N VAL A 33 20.25 12.92 25.48
CA VAL A 33 19.92 14.31 25.14
C VAL A 33 20.36 15.18 26.30
N ASN A 34 21.25 16.13 26.07
CA ASN A 34 21.68 17.06 27.09
C ASN A 34 20.56 18.09 27.35
N ALA A 35 19.58 17.68 28.16
CA ALA A 35 18.51 18.54 28.63
C ALA A 35 19.00 19.40 29.81
N TRP A 36 18.69 20.69 29.78
CA TRP A 36 18.86 21.57 30.93
C TRP A 36 17.61 22.42 31.17
N LEU A 37 17.37 22.66 32.45
CA LEU A 37 16.29 23.49 32.96
C LEU A 37 16.83 24.82 33.54
N ASP A 38 18.15 24.83 33.80
CA ASP A 38 18.84 25.51 34.91
C ASP A 38 18.98 27.05 34.78
N LYS A 39 18.23 27.69 33.87
CA LYS A 39 18.27 29.15 33.71
C LYS A 39 16.92 29.84 33.63
N TRP A 40 15.83 29.11 33.42
CA TRP A 40 14.55 29.74 33.10
C TRP A 40 13.37 28.92 33.61
N GLU A 41 13.27 28.78 34.93
CA GLU A 41 11.95 28.67 35.54
C GLU A 41 11.23 30.01 35.27
N LEU A 42 10.07 29.95 34.62
CA LEU A 42 9.31 31.15 34.29
C LEU A 42 8.51 31.58 35.51
N SER A 43 8.81 32.77 36.01
CA SER A 43 7.98 33.48 36.98
C SER A 43 6.93 34.35 36.28
N PRO A 44 5.79 34.66 36.93
CA PRO A 44 4.83 35.61 36.37
C PRO A 44 5.50 36.95 36.03
N GLY A 45 5.39 37.38 34.77
CA GLY A 45 5.97 38.63 34.26
C GLY A 45 7.27 38.48 33.46
N ASP A 46 7.85 37.27 33.40
CA ASP A 46 9.01 36.98 32.55
C ASP A 46 8.65 36.90 31.06
N SER A 47 9.50 37.48 30.20
CA SER A 47 9.40 37.33 28.75
C SER A 47 9.90 35.96 28.30
N LEU A 48 9.05 35.13 27.67
CA LEU A 48 9.52 33.85 27.11
C LEU A 48 10.39 34.09 25.88
N VAL A 49 9.98 35.03 25.05
CA VAL A 49 10.64 35.32 23.78
C VAL A 49 12.06 35.80 24.06
N ASP A 50 12.27 36.75 24.96
CA ASP A 50 13.61 37.25 25.26
C ASP A 50 14.51 36.13 25.82
N LYS A 51 13.97 35.26 26.66
CA LYS A 51 14.69 34.12 27.23
C LYS A 51 15.11 33.11 26.16
N ILE A 52 14.18 32.78 25.26
CA ILE A 52 14.45 31.94 24.09
C ILE A 52 15.50 32.59 23.19
N PHE A 53 15.35 33.86 22.83
CA PHE A 53 16.25 34.54 21.89
C PHE A 53 17.65 34.78 22.47
N THR A 54 17.77 35.06 23.77
CA THR A 54 19.04 35.37 24.43
C THR A 54 19.88 34.11 24.67
N ASP A 55 19.26 33.07 25.24
CA ASP A 55 20.00 31.88 25.70
C ASP A 55 19.55 30.58 25.05
N GLY A 56 18.27 30.47 24.66
CA GLY A 56 17.70 29.25 24.08
C GLY A 56 18.21 28.97 22.66
N ILE A 57 18.07 29.92 21.75
CA ILE A 57 18.35 29.74 20.32
C ILE A 57 19.83 29.50 20.05
N SER A 58 20.73 30.18 20.76
CA SER A 58 22.18 30.13 20.48
C SER A 58 22.86 28.86 20.99
N LYS A 59 22.24 28.15 21.94
CA LYS A 59 22.85 27.04 22.69
C LYS A 59 22.08 25.73 22.60
N SER A 60 20.96 25.69 21.89
CA SER A 60 20.09 24.52 21.81
C SER A 60 19.94 24.06 20.37
N ASP A 61 19.74 22.76 20.21
CA ASP A 61 19.27 22.16 18.95
C ASP A 61 17.74 22.12 18.92
N LEU A 62 17.14 22.05 20.12
CA LEU A 62 15.69 21.99 20.30
C LEU A 62 15.21 22.71 21.55
N ILE A 63 14.02 23.28 21.45
CA ILE A 63 13.28 23.94 22.53
C ILE A 63 12.00 23.15 22.76
N VAL A 64 11.81 22.66 23.98
CA VAL A 64 10.60 21.99 24.45
C VAL A 64 9.82 22.98 25.30
N ILE A 65 8.59 23.30 24.91
CA ILE A 65 7.72 24.26 25.62
C ILE A 65 6.59 23.50 26.29
N PHE A 66 6.54 23.52 27.62
CA PHE A 66 5.51 22.86 28.41
C PHE A 66 4.31 23.79 28.63
N LEU A 67 3.17 23.44 28.05
CA LEU A 67 1.92 24.17 28.09
C LEU A 67 1.01 23.61 29.20
N SER A 68 0.74 24.41 30.22
CA SER A 68 -0.19 24.15 31.32
C SER A 68 -1.15 25.33 31.45
N LYS A 69 -2.22 25.20 32.23
CA LYS A 69 -3.11 26.33 32.55
C LYS A 69 -2.31 27.48 33.17
N ALA A 70 -1.37 27.16 34.05
CA ALA A 70 -0.50 28.11 34.71
C ALA A 70 0.43 28.85 33.73
N SER A 71 1.02 28.14 32.76
CA SER A 71 1.79 28.83 31.73
C SER A 71 0.85 29.66 30.87
N VAL A 72 -0.22 29.08 30.31
CA VAL A 72 -1.12 29.75 29.36
C VAL A 72 -1.79 31.04 29.88
N GLN A 73 -2.19 31.05 31.15
CA GLN A 73 -2.89 32.18 31.76
C GLN A 73 -1.96 33.32 32.18
N SER A 74 -0.66 33.07 32.27
CA SER A 74 0.30 34.15 32.52
C SER A 74 0.46 35.03 31.27
N ASN A 75 0.85 36.30 31.42
CA ASN A 75 1.08 37.27 30.32
C ASN A 75 1.99 36.74 29.18
N TRP A 76 2.69 35.64 29.47
CA TRP A 76 3.51 34.77 28.64
C TRP A 76 2.95 34.32 27.27
N VAL A 77 1.66 33.98 27.12
CA VAL A 77 1.11 33.51 25.82
C VAL A 77 0.70 34.63 24.90
N LYS A 78 0.03 35.63 25.45
CA LYS A 78 -0.89 36.44 24.65
C LYS A 78 -0.19 37.59 23.92
N GLU A 79 0.92 38.10 24.44
CA GLU A 79 1.52 39.34 23.91
C GLU A 79 2.85 39.13 23.17
N GLU A 80 3.67 38.14 23.55
CA GLU A 80 5.02 38.02 22.97
C GLU A 80 5.18 36.90 21.94
N LEU A 81 4.51 35.77 22.15
CA LEU A 81 4.65 34.60 21.29
C LEU A 81 3.72 34.71 20.08
N ASP A 82 3.86 35.79 19.29
CA ASP A 82 3.11 35.92 18.05
C ASP A 82 3.61 34.94 16.97
N HIS A 83 2.86 34.82 15.87
CA HIS A 83 3.24 33.93 14.76
C HIS A 83 4.61 34.28 14.16
N ALA A 84 5.01 35.55 14.17
CA ALA A 84 6.29 35.99 13.62
C ALA A 84 7.46 35.60 14.51
N ALA A 85 7.31 35.69 15.84
CA ALA A 85 8.28 35.25 16.83
C ALA A 85 8.51 33.75 16.74
N VAL A 86 7.44 32.94 16.72
CA VAL A 86 7.57 31.48 16.58
C VAL A 86 8.28 31.10 15.29
N ARG A 87 7.90 31.72 14.17
CA ARG A 87 8.55 31.45 12.87
C ARG A 87 10.04 31.77 12.89
N ARG A 88 10.45 32.90 13.47
CA ARG A 88 11.86 33.28 13.62
C ARG A 88 12.65 32.31 14.51
N ILE A 89 12.01 31.75 15.53
CA ILE A 89 12.62 30.71 16.38
C ILE A 89 12.79 29.43 15.55
N GLN A 90 11.76 29.00 14.83
CA GLN A 90 11.77 27.78 14.02
C GLN A 90 12.80 27.77 12.88
N GLU A 91 13.16 28.95 12.35
CA GLU A 91 14.24 29.07 11.35
C GLU A 91 15.62 28.68 11.91
N LYS A 92 15.79 28.71 13.25
CA LYS A 92 17.09 28.47 13.91
C LYS A 92 17.10 27.21 14.76
N VAL A 93 15.98 26.89 15.39
CA VAL A 93 15.87 25.83 16.38
C VAL A 93 14.51 25.17 16.30
N ARG A 94 14.46 23.85 16.51
CA ARG A 94 13.20 23.11 16.50
C ARG A 94 12.41 23.37 17.78
N VAL A 95 11.14 23.74 17.63
CA VAL A 95 10.21 23.98 18.75
C VAL A 95 9.24 22.81 18.90
N ILE A 96 9.14 22.24 20.10
CA ILE A 96 8.27 21.12 20.44
C ILE A 96 7.35 21.53 21.59
N PRO A 97 6.06 21.80 21.34
CA PRO A 97 5.11 22.04 22.42
C PRO A 97 4.65 20.73 23.05
N VAL A 98 4.64 20.67 24.39
CA VAL A 98 4.14 19.55 25.21
C VAL A 98 2.99 20.05 26.06
N VAL A 99 1.79 19.54 25.86
CA VAL A 99 0.60 19.92 26.63
C VAL A 99 0.50 19.04 27.87
N ILE A 100 0.57 19.65 29.05
CA ILE A 100 0.47 18.97 30.35
C ILE A 100 -0.99 18.97 30.86
N ASP A 101 -1.71 20.07 30.69
CA ASP A 101 -3.08 20.20 31.20
C ASP A 101 -4.13 19.99 30.10
N ARG A 102 -5.22 19.31 30.46
CA ARG A 102 -6.41 19.25 29.61
C ARG A 102 -7.13 20.60 29.62
N ASP A 103 -7.78 20.90 28.49
CA ASP A 103 -8.64 22.08 28.32
C ASP A 103 -7.90 23.43 28.48
N ILE A 104 -6.70 23.54 27.90
CA ILE A 104 -5.98 24.82 27.79
C ILE A 104 -6.26 25.51 26.45
N GLU A 105 -6.37 26.84 26.49
CA GLU A 105 -6.48 27.67 25.28
C GLU A 105 -5.08 27.89 24.70
N ILE A 106 -4.72 27.13 23.67
CA ILE A 106 -3.37 27.15 23.12
C ILE A 106 -3.13 28.46 22.35
N PRO A 107 -1.98 29.13 22.52
CA PRO A 107 -1.58 30.27 21.70
C PRO A 107 -1.77 29.98 20.21
N PRO A 108 -2.40 30.87 19.42
CA PRO A 108 -2.55 30.69 17.98
C PRO A 108 -1.24 30.35 17.25
N SER A 109 -0.14 30.93 17.71
CA SER A 109 1.21 30.71 17.20
C SER A 109 1.76 29.29 17.40
N LEU A 110 1.25 28.55 18.39
CA LEU A 110 1.62 27.15 18.65
C LEU A 110 0.60 26.15 18.11
N ILE A 111 -0.59 26.60 17.70
CA ILE A 111 -1.63 25.73 17.11
C ILE A 111 -1.11 25.04 15.84
N THR A 112 -0.28 25.73 15.06
CA THR A 112 0.26 25.22 13.79
C THR A 112 1.38 24.18 13.96
N LEU A 113 1.83 23.94 15.20
CA LEU A 113 2.87 22.96 15.49
C LEU A 113 2.26 21.62 15.91
N PHE A 114 2.93 20.52 15.56
CA PHE A 114 2.59 19.22 16.12
C PHE A 114 2.93 19.21 17.61
N ARG A 115 2.03 18.69 18.44
CA ARG A 115 2.08 18.79 19.90
C ARG A 115 2.14 17.40 20.51
N LEU A 116 2.90 17.28 21.59
CA LEU A 116 2.90 16.10 22.44
C LEU A 116 1.92 16.30 23.60
N SER A 117 1.33 15.21 24.08
CA SER A 117 0.40 15.20 25.21
C SER A 117 1.02 14.45 26.37
N LEU A 118 1.10 15.09 27.54
CA LEU A 118 1.65 14.53 28.77
C LEU A 118 0.65 14.79 29.90
N PHE A 119 -0.44 14.03 29.91
CA PHE A 119 -1.56 14.24 30.85
C PHE A 119 -1.42 13.45 32.14
N SER A 120 -0.48 12.50 32.19
CA SER A 120 -0.22 11.60 33.30
C SER A 120 1.24 11.12 33.30
N ASP A 121 1.69 10.55 34.42
CA ASP A 121 3.05 9.99 34.53
C ASP A 121 3.26 8.81 33.54
N ASP A 122 2.20 8.09 33.16
CA ASP A 122 2.26 6.99 32.17
C ASP A 122 2.63 7.49 30.76
N ASP A 123 2.39 8.77 30.45
CA ASP A 123 2.69 9.38 29.15
C ASP A 123 4.18 9.77 29.02
N ILE A 124 4.91 9.86 30.15
CA ILE A 124 6.27 10.41 30.21
C ILE A 124 7.22 9.66 29.27
N ASP A 125 7.18 8.32 29.28
CA ASP A 125 8.12 7.51 28.50
C ASP A 125 7.94 7.70 26.98
N GLU A 126 6.69 7.77 26.52
CA GLU A 126 6.36 8.03 25.11
C GLU A 126 6.82 9.44 24.70
N VAL A 127 6.50 10.44 25.51
CA VAL A 127 6.85 11.84 25.24
C VAL A 127 8.37 12.01 25.19
N VAL A 128 9.09 11.44 26.16
CA VAL A 128 10.57 11.44 26.16
C VAL A 128 11.09 10.75 24.91
N GLY A 129 10.55 9.57 24.54
CA GLY A 129 10.96 8.83 23.35
C GLY A 129 10.88 9.70 22.07
N ARG A 130 9.72 10.33 21.85
CA ARG A 130 9.51 11.23 20.70
C ARG A 130 10.47 12.42 20.70
N ILE A 131 10.74 13.03 21.85
CA ILE A 131 11.70 14.15 21.96
C ILE A 131 13.11 13.67 21.61
N VAL A 132 13.53 12.51 22.12
CA VAL A 132 14.85 11.91 21.82
C VAL A 132 15.00 11.68 20.33
N ASP A 133 14.00 11.08 19.69
CA ASP A 133 14.10 10.79 18.27
C ASP A 133 14.18 12.06 17.43
N VAL A 134 13.38 13.08 17.75
CA VAL A 134 13.49 14.39 17.12
C VAL A 134 14.86 15.02 17.34
N ALA A 135 15.42 14.92 18.55
CA ALA A 135 16.73 15.44 18.90
C ALA A 135 17.87 14.82 18.08
N TRP A 136 17.76 13.53 17.78
CA TRP A 136 18.72 12.77 16.99
C TRP A 136 18.42 12.76 15.49
N GLY A 137 17.40 13.50 15.04
CA GLY A 137 16.97 13.51 13.63
C GLY A 137 16.37 12.18 13.15
N ARG A 138 15.97 11.31 14.08
CA ARG A 138 15.26 10.06 13.80
C ARG A 138 13.80 10.41 13.53
N SER A 139 13.34 10.15 12.31
CA SER A 139 11.91 10.30 11.99
C SER A 139 11.12 9.16 12.63
N VAL A 140 10.24 9.47 13.58
CA VAL A 140 9.35 8.48 14.24
C VAL A 140 7.98 8.37 13.56
N ASP A 141 7.60 9.33 12.72
CA ASP A 141 6.28 9.32 12.06
C ASP A 141 6.32 8.86 10.60
N LYS A 142 7.48 8.42 10.11
CA LYS A 142 7.41 7.28 9.21
C LYS A 142 7.40 6.09 10.15
N PRO A 143 6.24 5.44 10.42
CA PRO A 143 6.32 4.05 10.83
C PRO A 143 7.36 3.42 9.91
N SER A 144 8.26 2.59 10.46
CA SER A 144 8.87 1.60 9.61
C SER A 144 7.72 1.06 8.77
N LEU A 145 7.84 1.08 7.44
CA LEU A 145 7.03 0.16 6.66
C LEU A 145 7.11 -1.14 7.48
N GLY A 146 5.99 -1.79 7.78
CA GLY A 146 6.16 -3.16 8.20
C GLY A 146 6.94 -3.92 7.09
N PRO A 147 6.75 -5.22 6.96
CA PRO A 147 6.37 -5.63 5.60
C PRO A 147 5.29 -4.63 5.08
N GLY A 148 5.09 -4.44 3.78
CA GLY A 148 3.84 -3.78 3.35
C GLY A 148 2.61 -4.55 3.89
N PRO A 149 1.59 -4.85 3.10
CA PRO A 149 1.21 -6.27 3.09
C PRO A 149 2.51 -7.12 3.12
N GLN A 150 2.52 -8.30 3.74
CA GLN A 150 3.50 -9.28 3.25
C GLN A 150 3.16 -9.41 1.77
N MET A 151 3.84 -8.62 0.94
CA MET A 151 4.04 -8.91 -0.44
C MET A 151 4.90 -10.16 -0.33
N ALA A 152 4.22 -11.29 -0.12
CA ALA A 152 4.42 -12.48 -0.91
C ALA A 152 5.25 -12.05 -2.11
N PRO A 153 6.56 -12.39 -2.10
CA PRO A 153 7.58 -11.70 -2.89
C PRO A 153 6.97 -11.50 -4.27
N VAL A 154 6.71 -10.23 -4.66
CA VAL A 154 6.05 -9.99 -5.94
C VAL A 154 6.91 -10.68 -6.96
N SER A 155 6.37 -11.81 -7.41
CA SER A 155 7.02 -12.62 -8.40
C SER A 155 6.99 -11.79 -9.68
N VAL A 156 7.86 -12.15 -10.60
CA VAL A 156 8.32 -11.39 -11.77
C VAL A 156 7.20 -10.81 -12.68
N SER A 157 5.92 -11.09 -12.39
CA SER A 157 4.71 -10.66 -13.08
C SER A 157 3.97 -9.45 -12.49
N GLY A 158 4.21 -9.02 -11.24
CA GLY A 158 3.44 -7.91 -10.64
C GLY A 158 2.16 -8.33 -9.90
N MET A 159 2.01 -9.63 -9.60
CA MET A 159 0.96 -10.19 -8.75
C MET A 159 1.54 -10.70 -7.42
N THR A 160 0.69 -10.73 -6.40
CA THR A 160 0.95 -11.45 -5.13
C THR A 160 0.92 -12.96 -5.33
N ASP A 161 1.47 -13.72 -4.38
CA ASP A 161 1.36 -15.19 -4.40
C ASP A 161 -0.09 -15.65 -4.30
N PHE A 162 -1.00 -14.86 -3.72
CA PHE A 162 -2.43 -15.17 -3.68
C PHE A 162 -3.04 -15.12 -5.08
N GLY A 163 -2.76 -14.05 -5.84
CA GLY A 163 -3.18 -13.92 -7.23
C GLY A 163 -2.64 -15.04 -8.11
N VAL A 164 -1.34 -15.37 -7.96
CA VAL A 164 -0.71 -16.47 -8.70
C VAL A 164 -1.34 -17.81 -8.35
N GLN A 165 -1.51 -18.15 -7.08
CA GLN A 165 -2.09 -19.44 -6.66
C GLN A 165 -3.56 -19.56 -7.06
N MET A 166 -4.35 -18.49 -6.92
CA MET A 166 -5.73 -18.47 -7.41
C MET A 166 -5.79 -18.66 -8.93
N GLY A 167 -4.93 -17.98 -9.68
CA GLY A 167 -4.83 -18.12 -11.13
C GLY A 167 -4.43 -19.53 -11.56
N MET A 168 -3.43 -20.12 -10.90
CA MET A 168 -3.01 -21.51 -11.14
C MET A 168 -4.12 -22.52 -10.83
N LEU A 169 -4.89 -22.31 -9.77
CA LEU A 169 -6.03 -23.17 -9.43
C LEU A 169 -7.16 -23.08 -10.46
N LEU A 170 -7.43 -21.87 -10.98
CA LEU A 170 -8.39 -21.69 -12.06
C LEU A 170 -7.94 -22.41 -13.33
N ILE A 171 -6.66 -22.29 -13.71
CA ILE A 171 -6.07 -23.02 -14.83
C ILE A 171 -6.22 -24.53 -14.62
N ASP A 172 -5.75 -25.08 -13.50
CA ASP A 172 -5.83 -26.53 -13.22
C ASP A 172 -7.26 -27.07 -13.31
N LYS A 173 -8.24 -26.33 -12.77
CA LYS A 173 -9.65 -26.73 -12.88
C LYS A 173 -10.15 -26.73 -14.32
N THR A 174 -9.79 -25.72 -15.12
CA THR A 174 -10.20 -25.65 -16.52
C THR A 174 -9.50 -26.71 -17.37
N GLU A 175 -8.19 -26.94 -17.18
CA GLU A 175 -7.41 -27.99 -17.87
C GLU A 175 -8.01 -29.38 -17.63
N ARG A 176 -8.42 -29.69 -16.41
CA ARG A 176 -9.06 -30.99 -16.07
C ARG A 176 -10.40 -31.21 -16.76
N LEU A 177 -11.16 -30.14 -16.99
CA LEU A 177 -12.44 -30.22 -17.69
C LEU A 177 -12.26 -30.33 -19.21
N ASN A 178 -11.16 -29.76 -19.72
CA ASN A 178 -10.85 -29.70 -21.15
C ASN A 178 -12.05 -29.17 -21.99
N SER A 179 -12.74 -28.16 -21.47
CA SER A 179 -13.97 -27.60 -22.03
C SER A 179 -13.96 -26.06 -21.98
N ASP A 180 -15.12 -25.45 -21.93
CA ASP A 180 -15.33 -24.02 -21.73
C ASP A 180 -14.87 -23.50 -20.34
N TYR A 181 -14.70 -22.18 -20.24
CA TYR A 181 -14.31 -21.50 -19.00
C TYR A 181 -15.49 -21.45 -18.01
N GLN A 182 -15.50 -22.37 -17.07
CA GLN A 182 -16.54 -22.46 -16.05
C GLN A 182 -16.35 -21.49 -14.90
N TYR A 183 -17.47 -21.03 -14.35
CA TYR A 183 -17.49 -20.25 -13.11
C TYR A 183 -17.20 -21.14 -11.91
N VAL A 184 -16.30 -20.66 -11.05
CA VAL A 184 -15.87 -21.30 -9.82
C VAL A 184 -16.35 -20.44 -8.64
N SER A 185 -16.95 -21.07 -7.63
CA SER A 185 -17.39 -20.37 -6.42
C SER A 185 -16.18 -19.87 -5.62
N VAL A 186 -16.32 -18.71 -4.97
CA VAL A 186 -15.30 -18.18 -4.05
C VAL A 186 -14.88 -19.19 -2.97
N LYS A 187 -15.80 -20.07 -2.54
CA LYS A 187 -15.54 -21.11 -1.53
C LYS A 187 -14.43 -22.09 -1.90
N VAL A 188 -14.21 -22.30 -3.20
CA VAL A 188 -13.13 -23.18 -3.67
C VAL A 188 -11.76 -22.69 -3.22
N PHE A 189 -11.53 -21.38 -3.16
CA PHE A 189 -10.23 -20.85 -2.75
C PHE A 189 -9.99 -21.03 -1.24
N GLU A 190 -11.05 -20.95 -0.44
CA GLU A 190 -10.97 -21.31 0.99
C GLU A 190 -10.68 -22.79 1.16
N ASP A 191 -11.48 -23.65 0.50
CA ASP A 191 -11.42 -25.10 0.69
C ASP A 191 -10.13 -25.72 0.17
N VAL A 192 -9.58 -25.19 -0.93
CA VAL A 192 -8.40 -25.77 -1.61
C VAL A 192 -7.10 -25.08 -1.22
N LEU A 193 -7.09 -23.75 -1.10
CA LEU A 193 -5.87 -22.98 -0.82
C LEU A 193 -5.76 -22.61 0.67
N GLY A 194 -6.84 -22.74 1.46
CA GLY A 194 -6.85 -22.35 2.86
C GLY A 194 -6.81 -20.83 3.07
N PHE A 195 -7.09 -20.04 2.04
CA PHE A 195 -7.01 -18.59 2.10
C PHE A 195 -8.16 -18.01 2.93
N SER A 196 -7.83 -17.00 3.72
CA SER A 196 -8.79 -16.14 4.39
C SER A 196 -9.51 -15.22 3.40
N PRO A 197 -10.64 -14.60 3.80
CA PRO A 197 -11.34 -13.68 2.92
C PRO A 197 -10.51 -12.49 2.41
N ASP A 198 -9.62 -11.96 3.23
CA ASP A 198 -8.77 -10.83 2.84
C ASP A 198 -7.74 -11.24 1.78
N GLU A 199 -7.11 -12.42 1.94
CA GLU A 199 -6.17 -12.99 0.96
C GLU A 199 -6.86 -13.33 -0.37
N ILE A 200 -8.10 -13.85 -0.32
CA ILE A 200 -8.91 -14.08 -1.53
C ILE A 200 -9.26 -12.76 -2.21
N ASN A 201 -9.60 -11.73 -1.45
CA ASN A 201 -9.93 -10.42 -2.00
C ASN A 201 -8.70 -9.74 -2.61
N GLU A 202 -7.50 -9.93 -2.03
CA GLU A 202 -6.22 -9.46 -2.56
C GLU A 202 -5.85 -10.19 -3.86
N GLY A 203 -5.90 -11.52 -3.87
CA GLY A 203 -5.66 -12.29 -5.09
C GLY A 203 -6.69 -12.01 -6.19
N TYR A 204 -7.95 -11.75 -5.83
CA TYR A 204 -8.95 -11.25 -6.78
C TYR A 204 -8.57 -9.89 -7.38
N TYR A 205 -8.10 -8.95 -6.56
CA TYR A 205 -7.69 -7.63 -7.05
C TYR A 205 -6.56 -7.72 -8.08
N ASP A 206 -5.58 -8.60 -7.86
CA ASP A 206 -4.52 -8.87 -8.83
C ASP A 206 -5.06 -9.36 -10.18
N LEU A 207 -5.93 -10.36 -10.14
CA LEU A 207 -6.51 -10.97 -11.34
C LEU A 207 -7.44 -10.01 -12.10
N ASP A 208 -8.26 -9.25 -11.38
CA ASP A 208 -9.24 -8.30 -11.94
C ASP A 208 -8.56 -7.06 -12.53
N SER A 209 -7.56 -6.51 -11.84
CA SER A 209 -6.82 -5.32 -12.30
C SER A 209 -6.04 -5.54 -13.60
N ASN A 210 -5.69 -6.80 -13.90
CA ASN A 210 -5.01 -7.21 -15.13
C ASN A 210 -5.99 -7.77 -16.19
N ASP A 211 -7.31 -7.66 -15.97
CA ASP A 211 -8.37 -8.18 -16.84
C ASP A 211 -8.23 -9.69 -17.15
N LEU A 212 -7.81 -10.49 -16.16
CA LEU A 212 -7.57 -11.93 -16.33
C LEU A 212 -8.78 -12.81 -15.99
N VAL A 213 -9.83 -12.22 -15.43
CA VAL A 213 -11.01 -12.96 -14.92
C VAL A 213 -12.30 -12.21 -15.20
N ASP A 214 -13.41 -12.95 -15.30
CA ASP A 214 -14.77 -12.41 -15.20
C ASP A 214 -15.38 -12.83 -13.86
N THR A 215 -16.21 -11.96 -13.26
CA THR A 215 -16.88 -12.25 -11.99
C THR A 215 -18.38 -12.06 -12.04
N THR A 216 -19.06 -12.74 -11.12
CA THR A 216 -20.46 -12.47 -10.78
C THR A 216 -20.54 -11.99 -9.33
N LYS A 217 -21.35 -10.96 -9.11
CA LYS A 217 -21.69 -10.44 -7.78
C LYS A 217 -23.07 -10.93 -7.39
N ALA A 218 -23.21 -11.43 -6.17
CA ALA A 218 -24.50 -11.88 -5.62
C ALA A 218 -24.77 -11.17 -4.28
N PHE A 219 -26.02 -11.16 -3.84
CA PHE A 219 -26.36 -10.68 -2.51
C PHE A 219 -25.81 -11.64 -1.44
N GLY A 220 -25.33 -11.09 -0.32
CA GLY A 220 -24.84 -11.89 0.81
C GLY A 220 -23.42 -12.44 0.64
N ILE A 221 -22.61 -11.90 -0.29
CA ILE A 221 -21.23 -12.35 -0.51
C ILE A 221 -20.21 -11.74 0.47
N TYR A 222 -20.63 -10.92 1.44
CA TYR A 222 -19.70 -10.44 2.48
C TYR A 222 -19.10 -11.63 3.24
N PRO A 223 -17.78 -11.67 3.51
CA PRO A 223 -16.77 -10.61 3.31
C PRO A 223 -16.07 -10.54 1.94
N TYR A 224 -16.48 -11.33 0.94
CA TYR A 224 -15.83 -11.39 -0.37
C TYR A 224 -16.27 -10.30 -1.35
N ARG A 225 -15.42 -10.03 -2.35
CA ARG A 225 -15.69 -9.09 -3.46
C ARG A 225 -16.43 -9.72 -4.64
N PHE A 226 -16.44 -11.05 -4.74
CA PHE A 226 -17.11 -11.80 -5.81
C PHE A 226 -17.79 -13.07 -5.25
N GLY A 227 -18.83 -13.55 -5.93
CA GLY A 227 -19.48 -14.82 -5.59
C GLY A 227 -18.93 -15.99 -6.42
N HIS A 228 -18.81 -15.76 -7.74
CA HIS A 228 -18.14 -16.69 -8.64
C HIS A 228 -17.19 -15.96 -9.56
N ILE A 229 -16.13 -16.65 -9.97
CA ILE A 229 -15.06 -16.16 -10.84
C ILE A 229 -14.79 -17.18 -11.93
N ARG A 230 -14.52 -16.75 -13.16
CA ARG A 230 -14.04 -17.61 -14.23
C ARG A 230 -12.80 -16.99 -14.86
N PRO A 231 -11.84 -17.80 -15.35
CA PRO A 231 -10.67 -17.27 -16.02
C PRO A 231 -11.02 -16.75 -17.42
N LYS A 232 -10.29 -15.72 -17.87
CA LYS A 232 -10.21 -15.31 -19.28
C LYS A 232 -8.96 -15.93 -19.90
N VAL A 233 -8.93 -16.05 -21.23
CA VAL A 233 -7.78 -16.58 -21.97
C VAL A 233 -6.46 -15.89 -21.63
N LEU A 234 -6.48 -14.59 -21.31
CA LEU A 234 -5.29 -13.82 -20.95
C LEU A 234 -4.56 -14.39 -19.72
N LEU A 235 -5.27 -15.10 -18.82
CA LEU A 235 -4.66 -15.72 -17.64
C LEU A 235 -3.57 -16.74 -18.02
N TRP A 236 -3.78 -17.54 -19.07
CA TRP A 236 -2.79 -18.50 -19.57
C TRP A 236 -1.55 -17.79 -20.11
N HIS A 237 -1.74 -16.70 -20.83
CA HIS A 237 -0.63 -15.89 -21.36
C HIS A 237 0.15 -15.20 -20.24
N TYR A 238 -0.56 -14.73 -19.21
CA TYR A 238 0.03 -14.06 -18.06
C TYR A 238 0.86 -15.03 -17.21
N LEU A 239 0.35 -16.25 -16.99
CA LEU A 239 1.01 -17.30 -16.19
C LEU A 239 1.83 -18.28 -17.03
N LYS A 240 2.17 -17.96 -18.29
CA LYS A 240 2.92 -18.87 -19.19
C LYS A 240 4.32 -19.24 -18.73
N SER A 241 4.93 -18.43 -17.86
CA SER A 241 6.23 -18.72 -17.25
C SER A 241 6.13 -19.65 -16.04
N THR A 242 4.92 -19.95 -15.57
CA THR A 242 4.67 -20.88 -14.47
C THR A 242 4.54 -22.31 -14.99
N LYS A 243 4.53 -23.30 -14.09
CA LYS A 243 4.29 -24.72 -14.43
C LYS A 243 2.79 -25.08 -14.46
N ALA A 244 1.90 -24.12 -14.69
CA ALA A 244 0.46 -24.35 -14.65
C ALA A 244 -0.06 -25.24 -15.80
N PHE A 245 0.65 -25.25 -16.93
CA PHE A 245 0.38 -26.09 -18.11
C PHE A 245 1.69 -26.37 -18.87
N ASP A 246 1.71 -27.36 -19.75
CA ASP A 246 2.94 -27.91 -20.36
C ASP A 246 2.99 -27.83 -21.90
N TYR A 247 2.17 -26.96 -22.50
CA TYR A 247 2.09 -26.78 -23.95
C TYR A 247 2.39 -25.35 -24.40
N ASP A 248 2.73 -25.20 -25.68
CA ASP A 248 3.11 -23.92 -26.30
C ASP A 248 1.88 -23.20 -26.89
N LEU A 249 1.46 -22.13 -26.22
CA LEU A 249 0.33 -21.28 -26.63
C LEU A 249 0.59 -20.60 -27.98
N GLU A 250 1.81 -20.15 -28.25
CA GLU A 250 2.14 -19.40 -29.47
C GLU A 250 2.12 -20.33 -30.68
N LYS A 251 2.56 -21.57 -30.50
CA LYS A 251 2.41 -22.63 -31.50
C LYS A 251 0.94 -22.90 -31.83
N ASP A 252 0.08 -23.01 -30.81
CA ASP A 252 -1.35 -23.25 -31.02
C ASP A 252 -2.03 -22.11 -31.78
N LEU A 253 -1.70 -20.87 -31.41
CA LEU A 253 -2.20 -19.68 -32.09
C LEU A 253 -1.84 -19.71 -33.57
N ARG A 254 -0.59 -20.03 -33.91
CA ARG A 254 -0.13 -20.09 -35.30
C ARG A 254 -0.80 -21.23 -36.07
N VAL A 255 -0.94 -22.42 -35.47
CA VAL A 255 -1.61 -23.57 -36.09
C VAL A 255 -3.07 -23.24 -36.40
N VAL A 256 -3.81 -22.69 -35.43
CA VAL A 256 -5.21 -22.32 -35.61
C VAL A 256 -5.36 -21.17 -36.60
N ALA A 257 -4.55 -20.11 -36.49
CA ALA A 257 -4.58 -18.98 -37.43
C ALA A 257 -4.30 -19.41 -38.88
N ALA A 258 -3.32 -20.28 -39.11
CA ALA A 258 -3.02 -20.81 -40.43
C ALA A 258 -4.17 -21.63 -41.01
N LEU A 259 -4.83 -22.42 -40.16
CA LEU A 259 -6.00 -23.20 -40.59
C LEU A 259 -7.19 -22.31 -40.92
N VAL A 260 -7.43 -21.27 -40.12
CA VAL A 260 -8.51 -20.30 -40.33
C VAL A 260 -8.28 -19.44 -41.58
N GLU A 261 -7.03 -19.08 -41.92
CA GLU A 261 -6.71 -18.34 -43.15
C GLU A 261 -6.99 -19.16 -44.43
N ASN A 262 -6.80 -20.48 -44.36
CA ASN A 262 -7.03 -21.37 -45.51
C ASN A 262 -8.52 -21.64 -45.78
N GLU A 263 -9.40 -21.38 -44.82
CA GLU A 263 -10.82 -21.73 -44.87
C GLU A 263 -11.71 -20.48 -44.78
N LYS A 264 -12.81 -20.43 -45.54
CA LYS A 264 -13.71 -19.25 -45.50
C LYS A 264 -14.42 -19.09 -44.15
N PHE A 265 -14.86 -20.21 -43.58
CA PHE A 265 -15.45 -20.31 -42.24
C PHE A 265 -15.13 -21.70 -41.70
N ILE A 266 -14.68 -21.79 -40.46
CA ILE A 266 -14.37 -23.07 -39.81
C ILE A 266 -14.95 -23.11 -38.40
N ASN A 267 -15.41 -24.30 -37.96
CA ASN A 267 -15.92 -24.53 -36.61
C ASN A 267 -14.91 -25.31 -35.76
N GLY A 268 -15.13 -25.36 -34.44
CA GLY A 268 -14.22 -26.04 -33.51
C GLY A 268 -14.00 -27.51 -33.82
N GLU A 269 -15.03 -28.24 -34.23
CA GLU A 269 -14.92 -29.67 -34.59
C GLU A 269 -14.00 -29.91 -35.79
N THR A 270 -14.09 -29.05 -36.81
CA THR A 270 -13.22 -29.14 -37.98
C THR A 270 -11.78 -28.77 -37.62
N ILE A 271 -11.57 -27.78 -36.74
CA ILE A 271 -10.24 -27.43 -36.24
C ILE A 271 -9.64 -28.62 -35.47
N ARG A 272 -10.42 -29.24 -34.59
CA ARG A 272 -10.00 -30.42 -33.82
C ARG A 272 -9.59 -31.56 -34.73
N ALA A 273 -10.41 -31.89 -35.71
CA ALA A 273 -10.15 -32.99 -36.65
C ALA A 273 -8.91 -32.76 -37.54
N LYS A 274 -8.50 -31.51 -37.75
CA LYS A 274 -7.36 -31.16 -38.62
C LYS A 274 -6.06 -30.88 -37.86
N THR A 275 -6.13 -30.63 -36.55
CA THR A 275 -4.96 -30.24 -35.74
C THR A 275 -4.66 -31.20 -34.59
N ASP A 276 -5.59 -32.11 -34.28
CA ASP A 276 -5.60 -32.96 -33.07
C ASP A 276 -5.51 -32.17 -31.75
N LEU A 277 -5.71 -30.84 -31.79
CA LEU A 277 -5.72 -30.02 -30.58
C LEU A 277 -6.98 -30.33 -29.75
N PRO A 278 -6.86 -30.44 -28.42
CA PRO A 278 -8.02 -30.62 -27.57
C PRO A 278 -8.90 -29.35 -27.55
N PRO A 279 -10.21 -29.48 -27.22
CA PRO A 279 -11.15 -28.35 -27.28
C PRO A 279 -10.70 -27.11 -26.54
N LEU A 280 -10.12 -27.26 -25.34
CA LEU A 280 -9.65 -26.12 -24.55
C LEU A 280 -8.58 -25.30 -25.28
N ARG A 281 -7.59 -25.97 -25.89
CA ARG A 281 -6.50 -25.29 -26.63
C ARG A 281 -7.01 -24.59 -27.89
N ILE A 282 -8.04 -25.16 -28.53
CA ILE A 282 -8.74 -24.50 -29.65
C ILE A 282 -9.50 -23.26 -29.16
N ASN A 283 -10.20 -23.36 -28.03
CA ASN A 283 -10.89 -22.22 -27.42
C ASN A 283 -9.91 -21.10 -27.08
N HIS A 284 -8.79 -21.41 -26.43
CA HIS A 284 -7.73 -20.44 -26.13
C HIS A 284 -7.26 -19.73 -27.40
N ALA A 285 -6.91 -20.50 -28.43
CA ALA A 285 -6.39 -19.92 -29.66
C ALA A 285 -7.40 -19.00 -30.34
N VAL A 286 -8.65 -19.45 -30.50
CA VAL A 286 -9.70 -18.66 -31.16
C VAL A 286 -10.04 -17.41 -30.35
N GLU A 287 -10.14 -17.50 -29.02
CA GLU A 287 -10.44 -16.34 -28.21
C GLU A 287 -9.31 -15.32 -28.18
N TYR A 288 -8.06 -15.75 -28.06
CA TYR A 288 -6.93 -14.82 -28.08
C TYR A 288 -6.81 -14.13 -29.44
N LEU A 289 -6.95 -14.88 -30.55
CA LEU A 289 -6.97 -14.29 -31.88
C LEU A 289 -8.13 -13.30 -32.02
N SER A 290 -9.31 -13.62 -31.46
CA SER A 290 -10.47 -12.73 -31.49
C SER A 290 -10.25 -11.45 -30.69
N LEU A 291 -9.68 -11.54 -29.49
CA LEU A 291 -9.36 -10.38 -28.64
C LEU A 291 -8.42 -9.41 -29.34
N ASN A 292 -7.47 -9.94 -30.12
CA ASN A 292 -6.51 -9.14 -30.89
C ASN A 292 -7.03 -8.73 -32.27
N SER A 293 -8.34 -8.91 -32.55
CA SER A 293 -8.96 -8.61 -33.84
C SER A 293 -8.30 -9.33 -35.04
N LEU A 294 -7.60 -10.44 -34.76
CA LEU A 294 -6.94 -11.26 -35.78
C LEU A 294 -7.94 -12.16 -36.47
N VAL A 295 -9.06 -12.50 -35.85
CA VAL A 295 -10.14 -13.29 -36.46
C VAL A 295 -11.49 -12.69 -36.08
N GLU A 296 -12.51 -12.97 -36.89
CA GLU A 296 -13.90 -12.70 -36.52
C GLU A 296 -14.60 -13.98 -36.10
N VAL A 297 -15.39 -13.91 -35.02
CA VAL A 297 -16.00 -15.06 -34.37
C VAL A 297 -17.50 -14.88 -34.26
N ASP A 298 -18.27 -15.80 -34.85
CA ASP A 298 -19.70 -15.91 -34.61
C ASP A 298 -19.95 -16.79 -33.37
N ARG A 299 -20.79 -16.33 -32.45
CA ARG A 299 -21.14 -17.05 -31.21
C ARG A 299 -22.64 -17.35 -31.16
N TRP A 300 -22.97 -18.60 -30.84
CA TRP A 300 -24.34 -19.05 -30.56
C TRP A 300 -24.32 -20.24 -29.59
N MET A 301 -25.47 -20.52 -28.96
CA MET A 301 -25.63 -21.59 -27.98
C MET A 301 -25.56 -22.98 -28.63
N GLY A 302 -25.19 -24.01 -27.86
CA GLY A 302 -25.13 -25.40 -28.33
C GLY A 302 -23.84 -25.76 -29.07
N THR A 303 -22.75 -25.06 -28.77
CA THR A 303 -21.42 -25.21 -29.39
C THR A 303 -20.41 -25.95 -28.50
N SER A 304 -20.82 -26.34 -27.28
CA SER A 304 -20.00 -27.12 -26.34
C SER A 304 -19.38 -28.35 -27.03
N PRO A 305 -18.08 -28.64 -26.81
CA PRO A 305 -17.17 -28.03 -25.83
C PRO A 305 -16.53 -26.70 -26.27
N PHE A 306 -16.90 -26.16 -27.43
CA PHE A 306 -16.34 -24.92 -27.96
C PHE A 306 -17.11 -23.69 -27.50
N VAL A 307 -16.41 -22.58 -27.29
CA VAL A 307 -16.99 -21.29 -26.86
C VAL A 307 -17.42 -20.41 -28.05
N PHE A 308 -17.37 -20.94 -29.27
CA PHE A 308 -17.68 -20.26 -30.51
C PHE A 308 -18.38 -21.19 -31.50
N GLY A 309 -19.14 -20.61 -32.42
CA GLY A 309 -19.80 -21.36 -33.49
C GLY A 309 -18.94 -21.49 -34.74
N ARG A 310 -18.49 -20.35 -35.27
CA ARG A 310 -17.59 -20.29 -36.43
C ARG A 310 -16.57 -19.18 -36.25
N VAL A 311 -15.42 -19.35 -36.89
CA VAL A 311 -14.35 -18.36 -36.96
C VAL A 311 -13.93 -18.17 -38.42
N ARG A 312 -13.56 -16.93 -38.78
CA ARG A 312 -13.05 -16.56 -40.10
C ARG A 312 -11.84 -15.63 -39.98
N ALA A 313 -10.93 -15.72 -40.94
CA ALA A 313 -9.77 -14.86 -41.00
C ALA A 313 -10.13 -13.41 -41.35
N THR A 314 -9.32 -12.48 -40.86
CA THR A 314 -9.29 -11.08 -41.26
C THR A 314 -7.99 -10.79 -42.01
N ILE A 315 -7.86 -9.56 -42.53
CA ILE A 315 -6.59 -9.10 -43.11
C ILE A 315 -5.44 -9.18 -42.08
N ALA A 316 -5.77 -9.01 -40.78
CA ALA A 316 -4.79 -9.08 -39.71
C ALA A 316 -4.29 -10.51 -39.45
N THR A 317 -5.10 -11.56 -39.70
CA THR A 317 -4.64 -12.96 -39.61
C THR A 317 -3.43 -13.20 -40.53
N ARG A 318 -3.54 -12.77 -41.79
CA ARG A 318 -2.47 -12.95 -42.78
C ARG A 318 -1.19 -12.20 -42.40
N ARG A 319 -1.31 -11.00 -41.83
CA ARG A 319 -0.15 -10.24 -41.35
C ARG A 319 0.54 -10.95 -40.19
N PHE A 320 -0.23 -11.38 -39.21
CA PHE A 320 0.27 -12.16 -38.07
C PHE A 320 1.03 -13.43 -38.50
N LEU A 321 0.55 -14.13 -39.53
CA LEU A 321 1.25 -15.32 -40.06
C LEU A 321 2.55 -15.01 -40.80
N ASN A 322 2.65 -13.83 -41.42
CA ASN A 322 3.84 -13.41 -42.19
C ASN A 322 4.93 -12.75 -41.32
N GLU A 323 4.60 -12.33 -40.11
CA GLU A 323 5.56 -11.78 -39.15
C GLU A 323 6.39 -12.92 -38.52
N ASN A 324 7.61 -13.09 -39.04
CA ASN A 324 8.65 -13.97 -38.51
C ASN A 324 9.49 -13.25 -37.44
N VAL A 325 8.92 -12.75 -36.34
CA VAL A 325 9.73 -12.31 -35.18
C VAL A 325 8.91 -12.41 -33.89
N PHE A 326 9.37 -13.25 -32.95
CA PHE A 326 9.69 -12.85 -31.58
C PHE A 326 10.92 -13.63 -31.13
#